data_AF-A0A4D6HF34-F1
#
_entry.id   AF-A0A4D6HF34-F1
#
_cell.length_a   1.000
_cell.length_b   1.000
_cell.length_c   1.000
_cell.angle_alpha   90.00
_cell.angle_beta   90.00
_cell.angle_gamma   90.00
#
_symmetry.space_group_name_H-M   'P 1'
#
loop_
_entity.id
_entity.type
_entity.pdbx_description
1 polymer ?
#
loop_
_entity_poly.entity_id
_entity_poly.type
_entity_poly.pdbx_seq_one_letter_code
_entity_poly.pdbx_strand_id
1 'polypeptide(L)'
;MTRAAVSDGFEHFVSDAIDVTAEHFSVARALRNGVRGPGGSAVDRLLKNSDAVWRRVVEPELQAYRRQTLTQFDAILDYAESDASIEAFRDQILDRDAFASAIRDDITPARRAEVVEALLERHRMLGDATVPLIESPEDDFWEAARTTIDREAAERLVEQRFVFVDPIRPYTDAIAMRTALEPGDVLGGIGGLLGGGLPTLSVEYTDEAIRAMSRAEQEVIADAKREIDRRF
;
A
#
# COMPACT_ATOMS: atom_id res chain seq x y z
N MET A 1 -21.94 7.75 -13.89
CA MET A 1 -20.57 8.01 -13.51
C MET A 1 -19.68 7.21 -14.39
N THR A 2 -18.66 7.88 -14.88
CA THR A 2 -17.67 7.19 -15.69
C THR A 2 -16.70 6.47 -14.77
N ARG A 3 -16.14 5.36 -15.24
CA ARG A 3 -14.95 4.73 -14.68
C ARG A 3 -13.89 5.76 -14.25
N ALA A 4 -13.70 6.80 -15.06
CA ALA A 4 -12.73 7.87 -14.79
C ALA A 4 -13.00 8.61 -13.47
N ALA A 5 -14.24 8.95 -13.14
CA ALA A 5 -14.53 9.64 -11.88
C ALA A 5 -14.34 8.75 -10.64
N VAL A 6 -14.57 7.43 -10.75
CA VAL A 6 -14.20 6.46 -9.70
C VAL A 6 -12.68 6.37 -9.56
N SER A 7 -11.96 6.29 -10.67
CA SER A 7 -10.50 6.29 -10.70
C SER A 7 -9.91 7.56 -10.06
N ASP A 8 -10.45 8.74 -10.38
CA ASP A 8 -9.99 10.02 -9.83
C ASP A 8 -10.23 10.10 -8.31
N GLY A 9 -11.40 9.66 -7.84
CA GLY A 9 -11.70 9.59 -6.41
C GLY A 9 -10.78 8.63 -5.66
N PHE A 10 -10.51 7.45 -6.23
CA PHE A 10 -9.57 6.48 -5.69
C PHE A 10 -8.13 7.00 -5.70
N GLU A 11 -7.71 7.70 -6.75
CA GLU A 11 -6.38 8.29 -6.84
C GLU A 11 -6.15 9.32 -5.73
N HIS A 12 -7.14 10.16 -5.43
CA HIS A 12 -7.05 11.11 -4.35
C HIS A 12 -6.89 10.40 -3.00
N PHE A 13 -7.73 9.41 -2.72
CA PHE A 13 -7.64 8.61 -1.49
C PHE A 13 -6.27 7.92 -1.32
N VAL A 14 -5.76 7.26 -2.38
CA VAL A 14 -4.45 6.59 -2.34
C VAL A 14 -3.33 7.58 -2.13
N SER A 15 -3.43 8.77 -2.72
CA SER A 15 -2.42 9.84 -2.53
C SER A 15 -2.35 10.26 -1.08
N ASP A 16 -3.50 10.58 -0.48
CA ASP A 16 -3.57 10.98 0.92
C ASP A 16 -3.06 9.86 1.85
N ALA A 17 -3.45 8.61 1.59
CA ALA A 17 -2.97 7.47 2.36
C ALA A 17 -1.45 7.27 2.27
N ILE A 18 -0.85 7.49 1.10
CA ILE A 18 0.60 7.38 0.90
C ILE A 18 1.32 8.55 1.57
N ASP A 19 0.81 9.77 1.44
CA ASP A 19 1.40 10.96 2.06
C ASP A 19 1.39 10.83 3.59
N VAL A 20 0.26 10.45 4.18
CA VAL A 20 0.15 10.20 5.62
C VAL A 20 1.01 9.00 6.05
N THR A 21 1.08 7.94 5.24
CA THR A 21 2.00 6.81 5.53
C THR A 21 3.45 7.30 5.58
N ALA A 22 3.85 8.16 4.66
CA ALA A 22 5.17 8.75 4.63
C ALA A 22 5.45 9.56 5.91
N GLU A 23 4.52 10.40 6.34
CA GLU A 23 4.65 11.18 7.58
C GLU A 23 4.87 10.29 8.82
N HIS A 24 4.22 9.13 8.88
CA HIS A 24 4.36 8.20 9.99
C HIS A 24 5.53 7.23 9.85
N PHE A 25 6.13 7.07 8.67
CA PHE A 25 7.19 6.10 8.42
C PHE A 25 8.53 6.55 9.01
N SER A 26 9.19 5.64 9.74
CA SER A 26 10.47 5.89 10.39
C SER A 26 11.58 5.04 9.79
N VAL A 27 12.42 5.66 8.96
CA VAL A 27 13.67 5.07 8.46
C VAL A 27 14.52 4.50 9.59
N ALA A 28 14.58 5.20 10.72
CA ALA A 28 15.37 4.74 11.86
C ALA A 28 14.84 3.43 12.46
N ARG A 29 13.52 3.25 12.54
CA ARG A 29 12.91 2.00 13.01
C ARG A 29 13.12 0.88 11.99
N ALA A 30 12.87 1.15 10.71
CA ALA A 30 13.10 0.20 9.63
C ALA A 30 14.54 -0.32 9.62
N LEU A 31 15.54 0.57 9.73
CA LEU A 31 16.95 0.18 9.72
C LEU A 31 17.38 -0.57 11.00
N ARG A 32 16.93 -0.13 12.18
CA ARG A 32 17.35 -0.75 13.45
C ARG A 32 16.74 -2.14 13.65
N ASN A 33 15.50 -2.34 13.21
CA ASN A 33 14.77 -3.59 13.44
C ASN A 33 14.87 -4.54 12.24
N GLY A 34 15.10 -4.01 11.03
CA GLY A 34 15.01 -4.75 9.78
C GLY A 34 16.31 -5.33 9.23
N VAL A 35 17.47 -4.86 9.72
CA VAL A 35 18.77 -5.36 9.25
C VAL A 35 19.24 -6.50 10.16
N ARG A 36 19.37 -7.71 9.60
CA ARG A 36 19.95 -8.88 10.29
C ARG A 36 21.29 -9.24 9.65
N GLY A 37 22.40 -9.14 10.39
CA GLY A 37 23.73 -9.56 9.93
C GLY A 37 24.88 -8.60 10.29
N PRO A 38 26.13 -8.91 9.91
CA PRO A 38 27.31 -8.08 10.17
C PRO A 38 27.25 -6.80 9.32
N GLY A 39 26.65 -5.74 9.88
CA GLY A 39 26.44 -4.47 9.17
C GLY A 39 26.30 -3.24 10.08
N GLY A 40 26.59 -3.35 11.37
CA GLY A 40 26.33 -2.29 12.37
C GLY A 40 26.89 -0.92 11.98
N SER A 41 28.14 -0.86 11.49
CA SER A 41 28.75 0.40 11.04
C SER A 41 28.10 1.00 9.79
N ALA A 42 27.54 0.17 8.90
CA ALA A 42 26.82 0.63 7.71
C ALA A 42 25.44 1.17 8.10
N VAL A 43 24.74 0.45 8.99
CA VAL A 43 23.46 0.89 9.59
C VAL A 43 23.63 2.21 10.33
N ASP A 44 24.67 2.37 11.15
CA ASP A 44 24.96 3.62 11.85
C ASP A 44 25.20 4.80 10.90
N ARG A 45 25.86 4.57 9.76
CA ARG A 45 26.07 5.59 8.73
C ARG A 45 24.77 5.95 8.02
N LEU A 46 23.91 4.98 7.69
CA LEU A 46 22.60 5.22 7.10
C LEU A 46 21.67 5.96 8.08
N LEU A 47 21.71 5.61 9.37
CA LEU A 47 20.97 6.32 10.42
C LEU A 47 21.40 7.77 10.56
N LYS A 48 22.71 8.07 10.46
CA LYS A 48 23.23 9.44 10.47
C LYS A 48 22.87 10.25 9.22
N ASN A 49 22.48 9.57 8.14
CA ASN A 49 22.12 10.18 6.86
C ASN A 49 20.68 9.78 6.48
N SER A 50 19.76 9.79 7.45
CA SER A 50 18.36 9.39 7.24
C SER A 50 17.69 10.15 6.10
N ASP A 51 18.02 11.43 5.91
CA ASP A 51 17.46 12.26 4.84
C ASP A 51 17.93 11.83 3.44
N ALA A 52 19.13 11.23 3.35
CA ALA A 52 19.61 10.64 2.11
C ALA A 52 18.90 9.31 1.83
N VAL A 53 18.68 8.48 2.86
CA VAL A 53 17.89 7.24 2.74
C VAL A 53 16.46 7.57 2.34
N TRP A 54 15.86 8.60 2.94
CA TRP A 54 14.52 9.06 2.62
C TRP A 54 14.37 9.39 1.14
N ARG A 55 15.17 10.36 0.65
CA ARG A 55 15.06 10.86 -0.73
C ARG A 55 15.48 9.86 -1.80
N ARG A 56 16.44 8.98 -1.51
CA ARG A 56 17.00 8.05 -2.51
C ARG A 56 16.36 6.68 -2.51
N VAL A 57 15.65 6.32 -1.45
CA VAL A 57 15.06 4.99 -1.30
C VAL A 57 13.58 5.11 -0.98
N VAL A 58 13.22 5.70 0.15
CA VAL A 58 11.84 5.69 0.64
C VAL A 58 10.90 6.40 -0.34
N GLU A 59 11.24 7.62 -0.75
CA GLU A 59 10.41 8.40 -1.67
C GLU A 59 10.23 7.72 -3.04
N PRO A 60 11.29 7.21 -3.71
CA PRO A 60 11.13 6.38 -4.91
C PRO A 60 10.26 5.13 -4.73
N GLU A 61 10.42 4.41 -3.61
CA GLU A 61 9.63 3.21 -3.29
C GLU A 61 8.15 3.55 -3.08
N LEU A 62 7.84 4.65 -2.37
CA LEU A 62 6.48 5.14 -2.20
C LEU A 62 5.84 5.55 -3.53
N GLN A 63 6.61 6.18 -4.42
CA GLN A 63 6.13 6.55 -5.75
C GLN A 63 5.90 5.32 -6.65
N ALA A 64 6.75 4.29 -6.53
CA ALA A 64 6.52 3.01 -7.20
C ALA A 64 5.26 2.33 -6.67
N TYR A 65 5.09 2.29 -5.35
CA TYR A 65 3.90 1.77 -4.69
C TYR A 65 2.64 2.49 -5.15
N ARG A 66 2.62 3.84 -5.19
CA ARG A 66 1.49 4.64 -5.72
C ARG A 66 1.10 4.19 -7.12
N ARG A 67 2.05 4.18 -8.06
CA ARG A 67 1.78 3.80 -9.46
C ARG A 67 1.22 2.39 -9.54
N GLN A 68 1.81 1.46 -8.80
CA GLN A 68 1.42 0.06 -8.80
C GLN A 68 0.00 -0.14 -8.24
N THR A 69 -0.35 0.53 -7.14
CA THR A 69 -1.71 0.51 -6.56
C THR A 69 -2.75 1.07 -7.53
N LEU A 70 -2.44 2.17 -8.23
CA LEU A 70 -3.36 2.72 -9.24
C LEU A 70 -3.54 1.77 -10.43
N THR A 71 -2.47 1.15 -10.92
CA THR A 71 -2.57 0.14 -11.99
C THR A 71 -3.29 -1.13 -11.53
N GLN A 72 -3.15 -1.52 -10.25
CA GLN A 72 -3.91 -2.62 -9.67
C GLN A 72 -5.40 -2.32 -9.64
N PHE A 73 -5.76 -1.07 -9.30
CA PHE A 73 -7.15 -0.64 -9.25
C PHE A 73 -7.85 -0.73 -10.61
N ASP A 74 -7.13 -0.50 -11.71
CA ASP A 74 -7.68 -0.73 -13.04
C ASP A 74 -8.18 -2.17 -13.25
N ALA A 75 -7.44 -3.17 -12.75
CA ALA A 75 -7.87 -4.57 -12.84
C ALA A 75 -9.08 -4.87 -11.93
N ILE A 76 -9.23 -4.13 -10.83
CA ILE A 76 -10.39 -4.23 -9.93
C ILE A 76 -11.63 -3.60 -10.58
N LEU A 77 -11.47 -2.50 -11.31
CA LEU A 77 -12.54 -1.90 -12.09
C LEU A 77 -12.95 -2.80 -13.27
N ASP A 78 -11.99 -3.45 -13.94
CA ASP A 78 -12.30 -4.44 -14.98
C ASP A 78 -13.14 -5.60 -14.43
N TYR A 79 -12.86 -6.03 -13.19
CA TYR A 79 -13.70 -6.98 -12.46
C TYR A 79 -15.09 -6.41 -12.17
N ALA A 80 -15.18 -5.20 -11.62
CA ALA A 80 -16.45 -4.58 -11.25
C ALA A 80 -17.39 -4.32 -12.45
N GLU A 81 -16.83 -4.08 -13.63
CA GLU A 81 -17.57 -3.90 -14.88
C GLU A 81 -17.93 -5.23 -15.57
N SER A 82 -17.53 -6.37 -15.01
CA SER A 82 -17.72 -7.70 -15.58
C SER A 82 -18.72 -8.55 -14.79
N ASP A 83 -19.41 -9.45 -15.49
CA ASP A 83 -20.21 -10.52 -14.86
C ASP A 83 -19.35 -11.72 -14.40
N ALA A 84 -18.03 -11.70 -14.63
CA ALA A 84 -17.12 -12.77 -14.26
C ALA A 84 -16.78 -12.74 -12.76
N SER A 85 -16.38 -13.89 -12.20
CA SER A 85 -15.90 -13.94 -10.83
C SER A 85 -14.53 -13.27 -10.69
N ILE A 86 -14.20 -12.80 -9.49
CA ILE A 86 -12.89 -12.20 -9.17
C ILE A 86 -11.72 -13.13 -9.52
N GLU A 87 -11.95 -14.44 -9.52
CA GLU A 87 -10.93 -15.43 -9.88
C GLU A 87 -10.45 -15.32 -11.33
N ALA A 88 -11.29 -14.82 -12.25
CA ALA A 88 -10.86 -14.53 -13.62
C ALA A 88 -9.84 -13.37 -13.71
N PHE A 89 -9.80 -12.52 -12.68
CA PHE A 89 -8.91 -11.36 -12.58
C PHE A 89 -7.77 -11.55 -11.58
N ARG A 90 -7.72 -12.71 -10.92
CA ARG A 90 -6.78 -13.04 -9.83
C ARG A 90 -5.35 -12.65 -10.15
N ASP A 91 -4.79 -13.14 -11.25
CA ASP A 91 -3.38 -12.92 -11.60
C ASP A 91 -3.13 -11.43 -11.88
N GLN A 92 -4.05 -10.76 -12.60
CA GLN A 92 -3.92 -9.34 -12.92
C GLN A 92 -3.93 -8.44 -11.68
N ILE A 93 -4.69 -8.82 -10.65
CA ILE A 93 -4.77 -8.11 -9.38
C ILE A 93 -3.56 -8.42 -8.50
N LEU A 94 -3.20 -9.69 -8.36
CA LEU A 94 -2.16 -10.14 -7.42
C LEU A 94 -0.73 -9.90 -7.91
N ASP A 95 -0.48 -9.96 -9.23
CA ASP A 95 0.82 -9.62 -9.81
C ASP A 95 1.23 -8.17 -9.53
N ARG A 96 0.24 -7.32 -9.23
CA ARG A 96 0.41 -5.91 -8.88
C ARG A 96 0.21 -5.65 -7.40
N ASP A 97 0.00 -6.67 -6.57
CA ASP A 97 -0.17 -6.47 -5.13
C ASP A 97 1.17 -6.49 -4.39
N ALA A 98 1.45 -5.43 -3.63
CA ALA A 98 2.70 -5.31 -2.87
C ALA A 98 2.81 -6.36 -1.75
N PHE A 99 1.70 -6.77 -1.13
CA PHE A 99 1.71 -7.81 -0.11
C PHE A 99 1.83 -9.20 -0.72
N ALA A 100 1.18 -9.46 -1.87
CA ALA A 100 1.33 -10.73 -2.59
C ALA A 100 2.78 -10.94 -3.04
N SER A 101 3.43 -9.88 -3.54
CA SER A 101 4.85 -9.88 -3.93
C SER A 101 5.80 -10.09 -2.74
N ALA A 102 5.35 -9.77 -1.53
CA ALA A 102 6.10 -9.89 -0.29
C ALA A 102 5.80 -11.18 0.49
N ILE A 103 4.98 -12.10 -0.03
CA ILE A 103 4.74 -13.40 0.60
C ILE A 103 6.07 -14.16 0.68
N ARG A 104 6.41 -14.64 1.87
CA ARG A 104 7.63 -15.42 2.09
C ARG A 104 7.63 -16.73 1.30
N ASP A 105 8.81 -17.17 0.86
CA ASP A 105 8.97 -18.44 0.14
C ASP A 105 9.07 -19.66 1.07
N ASP A 106 9.36 -19.45 2.36
CA ASP A 106 9.59 -20.51 3.35
C ASP A 106 8.33 -20.92 4.14
N ILE A 107 7.16 -20.41 3.75
CA ILE A 107 5.87 -20.80 4.35
C ILE A 107 5.27 -22.02 3.67
N THR A 108 4.34 -22.69 4.36
CA THR A 108 3.64 -23.84 3.79
C THR A 108 2.72 -23.41 2.64
N PRO A 109 2.48 -24.28 1.64
CA PRO A 109 1.52 -23.99 0.57
C PRO A 109 0.12 -23.65 1.06
N ALA A 110 -0.33 -24.29 2.15
CA ALA A 110 -1.61 -24.00 2.80
C ALA A 110 -1.64 -22.56 3.36
N ARG A 111 -0.58 -22.16 4.08
CA ARG A 111 -0.48 -20.79 4.61
C ARG A 111 -0.41 -19.76 3.49
N ARG A 112 0.34 -20.03 2.41
CA ARG A 112 0.36 -19.18 1.21
C ARG A 112 -1.05 -19.02 0.62
N ALA A 113 -1.82 -20.10 0.50
CA ALA A 113 -3.18 -20.05 -0.02
C ALA A 113 -4.09 -19.16 0.85
N GLU A 114 -4.04 -19.30 2.18
CA GLU A 114 -4.81 -18.43 3.10
C GLU A 114 -4.50 -16.95 2.92
N VAL A 115 -3.21 -16.58 2.80
CA VAL A 115 -2.81 -15.18 2.58
C VAL A 115 -3.35 -14.67 1.25
N VAL A 116 -3.21 -15.47 0.19
CA VAL A 116 -3.66 -15.08 -1.14
C VAL A 116 -5.18 -14.93 -1.20
N GLU A 117 -5.94 -15.83 -0.57
CA GLU A 117 -7.40 -15.73 -0.47
C GLU A 117 -7.81 -14.46 0.28
N ALA A 118 -7.17 -14.14 1.40
CA ALA A 118 -7.46 -12.91 2.15
C ALA A 118 -7.15 -11.65 1.33
N LEU A 119 -6.04 -11.64 0.58
CA LEU A 119 -5.71 -10.54 -0.32
C LEU A 119 -6.76 -10.43 -1.44
N LEU A 120 -7.14 -11.53 -2.08
CA LEU A 120 -8.12 -11.49 -3.18
C LEU A 120 -9.50 -11.04 -2.69
N GLU A 121 -9.93 -11.52 -1.52
CA GLU A 121 -11.19 -11.11 -0.89
C GLU A 121 -11.21 -9.61 -0.61
N ARG A 122 -10.10 -9.02 -0.14
CA ARG A 122 -9.99 -7.56 0.02
C ARG A 122 -10.28 -6.81 -1.28
N HIS A 123 -9.72 -7.26 -2.40
CA HIS A 123 -9.92 -6.62 -3.70
C HIS A 123 -11.33 -6.86 -4.26
N ARG A 124 -11.89 -8.06 -4.06
CA ARG A 124 -13.29 -8.34 -4.38
C ARG A 124 -14.23 -7.39 -3.64
N MET A 125 -14.01 -7.25 -2.33
CA MET A 125 -14.79 -6.34 -1.48
C MET A 125 -14.72 -4.89 -1.94
N LEU A 126 -13.57 -4.43 -2.44
CA LEU A 126 -13.39 -3.10 -3.01
C LEU A 126 -14.09 -2.96 -4.38
N GLY A 127 -13.95 -3.93 -5.27
CA GLY A 127 -14.62 -3.92 -6.58
C GLY A 127 -16.15 -3.96 -6.47
N ASP A 128 -16.70 -4.81 -5.59
CA ASP A 128 -18.14 -4.87 -5.36
C ASP A 128 -18.70 -3.53 -4.85
N ALA A 129 -17.89 -2.78 -4.10
CA ALA A 129 -18.25 -1.47 -3.58
C ALA A 129 -18.24 -0.37 -4.66
N THR A 130 -17.51 -0.55 -5.77
CA THR A 130 -17.49 0.42 -6.87
C THR A 130 -18.63 0.21 -7.87
N VAL A 131 -19.27 -0.97 -7.91
CA VAL A 131 -20.36 -1.26 -8.86
C VAL A 131 -21.47 -0.20 -8.86
N PRO A 132 -22.10 0.16 -7.72
CA PRO A 132 -23.18 1.16 -7.71
C PRO A 132 -22.71 2.53 -8.18
N LEU A 133 -21.46 2.86 -7.88
CA LEU A 133 -20.82 4.11 -8.25
C LEU A 133 -20.64 4.18 -9.77
N ILE A 134 -20.08 3.14 -10.40
CA ILE A 134 -19.90 3.04 -11.86
C ILE A 134 -21.24 3.08 -12.59
N GLU A 135 -22.26 2.38 -12.09
CA GLU A 135 -23.59 2.33 -12.72
C GLU A 135 -24.43 3.59 -12.56
N SER A 136 -24.01 4.52 -11.70
CA SER A 136 -24.70 5.80 -11.47
C SER A 136 -24.91 6.54 -12.80
N PRO A 137 -25.95 7.39 -12.96
CA PRO A 137 -26.04 8.30 -14.10
C PRO A 137 -25.22 9.59 -13.92
N GLU A 138 -24.76 9.91 -12.70
CA GLU A 138 -24.11 11.19 -12.39
C GLU A 138 -22.65 11.24 -12.84
N ASP A 139 -22.13 12.39 -13.26
CA ASP A 139 -20.74 12.52 -13.74
C ASP A 139 -19.72 12.85 -12.62
N ASP A 140 -20.17 13.44 -11.51
CA ASP A 140 -19.35 13.77 -10.34
C ASP A 140 -19.39 12.65 -9.28
N PHE A 141 -18.24 12.38 -8.65
CA PHE A 141 -18.10 11.33 -7.63
C PHE A 141 -19.05 11.50 -6.44
N TRP A 142 -19.16 12.71 -5.90
CA TRP A 142 -19.98 12.96 -4.71
C TRP A 142 -21.46 13.06 -5.05
N GLU A 143 -21.80 13.51 -6.25
CA GLU A 143 -23.17 13.38 -6.76
C GLU A 143 -23.55 11.91 -6.94
N ALA A 144 -22.70 11.12 -7.59
CA ALA A 144 -22.92 9.69 -7.78
C ALA A 144 -23.04 8.94 -6.45
N ALA A 145 -22.17 9.21 -5.48
CA ALA A 145 -22.24 8.63 -4.15
C ALA A 145 -23.57 8.97 -3.47
N ARG A 146 -24.00 10.24 -3.45
CA ARG A 146 -25.27 10.63 -2.79
C ARG A 146 -26.51 10.06 -3.49
N THR A 147 -26.45 9.84 -4.80
CA THR A 147 -27.56 9.25 -5.56
C THR A 147 -27.66 7.74 -5.38
N THR A 148 -26.52 7.06 -5.15
CA THR A 148 -26.46 5.57 -5.15
C THR A 148 -26.46 4.96 -3.75
N ILE A 149 -25.96 5.68 -2.75
CA ILE A 149 -25.82 5.20 -1.37
C ILE A 149 -26.28 6.27 -0.38
N ASP A 150 -26.76 5.84 0.78
CA ASP A 150 -27.04 6.75 1.90
C ASP A 150 -25.78 7.04 2.74
N ARG A 151 -25.89 7.99 3.67
CA ARG A 151 -24.78 8.38 4.56
C ARG A 151 -24.22 7.19 5.34
N GLU A 152 -25.09 6.30 5.83
CA GLU A 152 -24.67 5.14 6.62
C GLU A 152 -23.89 4.13 5.76
N ALA A 153 -24.33 3.93 4.51
CA ALA A 153 -23.63 3.11 3.53
C ALA A 153 -22.28 3.73 3.14
N ALA A 154 -22.20 5.05 2.95
CA ALA A 154 -20.93 5.74 2.69
C ALA A 154 -19.94 5.58 3.86
N GLU A 155 -20.40 5.72 5.11
CA GLU A 155 -19.57 5.47 6.29
C GLU A 155 -19.10 4.02 6.36
N ARG A 156 -19.98 3.04 6.13
CA ARG A 156 -19.61 1.61 6.10
C ARG A 156 -18.60 1.29 4.99
N LEU A 157 -18.68 1.94 3.84
CA LEU A 157 -17.72 1.77 2.75
C LEU A 157 -16.33 2.21 3.20
N VAL A 158 -16.21 3.41 3.80
CA VAL A 158 -14.94 3.91 4.35
C VAL A 158 -14.39 2.99 5.44
N GLU A 159 -15.24 2.55 6.37
CA GLU A 159 -14.80 1.74 7.51
C GLU A 159 -14.49 0.27 7.19
N GLN A 160 -15.06 -0.28 6.12
CA GLN A 160 -14.97 -1.73 5.87
C GLN A 160 -14.31 -2.07 4.53
N ARG A 161 -14.28 -1.15 3.57
CA ARG A 161 -13.89 -1.42 2.17
C ARG A 161 -12.66 -0.64 1.74
N PHE A 162 -12.37 0.48 2.39
CA PHE A 162 -11.12 1.23 2.23
C PHE A 162 -10.02 0.83 3.23
N VAL A 163 -10.22 -0.28 3.95
CA VAL A 163 -9.25 -0.83 4.90
C VAL A 163 -8.21 -1.64 4.14
N PHE A 164 -6.95 -1.23 4.22
CA PHE A 164 -5.84 -1.83 3.47
C PHE A 164 -4.87 -2.62 4.35
N VAL A 165 -4.82 -2.36 5.66
CA VAL A 165 -3.92 -3.02 6.62
C VAL A 165 -4.60 -4.08 7.48
N ASP A 166 -5.81 -3.85 7.97
CA ASP A 166 -6.43 -4.84 8.87
C ASP A 166 -6.59 -6.24 8.24
N PRO A 167 -6.95 -6.43 6.95
CA PRO A 167 -7.07 -7.75 6.34
C PRO A 167 -5.75 -8.55 6.33
N ILE A 168 -4.61 -7.86 6.29
CA ILE A 168 -3.29 -8.49 6.21
C ILE A 168 -2.62 -8.68 7.58
N ARG A 169 -3.13 -8.00 8.61
CA ARG A 169 -2.57 -8.01 9.96
C ARG A 169 -2.45 -9.43 10.57
N PRO A 170 -3.37 -10.38 10.34
CA PRO A 170 -3.21 -11.77 10.80
C PRO A 170 -2.10 -12.56 10.09
N TYR A 171 -1.49 -11.99 9.04
CA TYR A 171 -0.56 -12.65 8.13
C TYR A 171 0.82 -11.97 8.11
N THR A 172 1.12 -11.07 9.04
CA THR A 172 2.43 -10.38 9.08
C THR A 172 3.60 -11.35 9.32
N ASP A 173 3.34 -12.55 9.84
CA ASP A 173 4.31 -13.64 9.95
C ASP A 173 4.67 -14.26 8.58
N ALA A 174 3.72 -14.25 7.64
CA ALA A 174 3.85 -14.82 6.30
C ALA A 174 4.31 -13.81 5.23
N ILE A 175 4.38 -12.53 5.59
CA ILE A 175 4.78 -11.42 4.71
C ILE A 175 6.16 -10.90 5.14
N ALA A 176 6.99 -10.54 4.17
CA ALA A 176 8.27 -9.90 4.39
C ALA A 176 8.56 -8.86 3.31
N MET A 177 8.13 -7.63 3.54
CA MET A 177 8.51 -6.46 2.76
C MET A 177 10.00 -6.19 2.96
N ARG A 178 10.76 -6.25 1.86
CA ARG A 178 12.21 -6.08 1.85
C ARG A 178 12.63 -5.14 0.74
N THR A 179 13.64 -4.33 1.03
CA THR A 179 14.35 -3.56 0.00
C THR A 179 15.84 -3.80 0.13
N ALA A 180 16.54 -3.82 -0.99
CA ALA A 180 17.98 -3.92 -1.04
C ALA A 180 18.56 -2.50 -1.03
N LEU A 181 19.38 -2.20 -0.03
CA LEU A 181 20.11 -0.95 0.08
C LEU A 181 21.56 -1.16 -0.29
N GLU A 182 22.05 -0.40 -1.26
CA GLU A 182 23.47 -0.25 -1.52
C GLU A 182 23.97 1.01 -0.80
N PRO A 183 24.69 0.90 0.34
CA PRO A 183 25.03 2.08 1.13
C PRO A 183 25.92 3.06 0.36
N GLY A 184 26.70 2.60 -0.61
CA GLY A 184 27.51 3.45 -1.49
C GLY A 184 26.66 4.43 -2.30
N ASP A 185 25.58 3.93 -2.92
CA ASP A 185 24.68 4.72 -3.76
C ASP A 185 23.83 5.70 -2.94
N VAL A 186 23.41 5.27 -1.76
CA VAL A 186 22.58 6.09 -0.86
C VAL A 186 23.39 7.22 -0.22
N LEU A 187 24.61 6.93 0.24
CA LEU A 187 25.41 7.89 1.01
C LEU A 187 26.14 8.91 0.14
N GLY A 188 26.48 8.58 -1.12
CA GLY A 188 27.10 9.50 -2.08
C GLY A 188 28.32 10.25 -1.55
N GLY A 189 29.54 9.75 -1.77
CA GLY A 189 30.75 10.47 -1.36
C GLY A 189 32.06 9.72 -1.55
N ILE A 190 33.17 10.40 -1.21
CA ILE A 190 34.57 9.95 -1.34
C ILE A 190 34.85 8.61 -0.60
N GLY A 191 33.95 8.17 0.28
CA GLY A 191 33.97 6.82 0.88
C GLY A 191 33.82 5.67 -0.12
N GLY A 192 33.16 5.90 -1.27
CA GLY A 192 33.14 4.94 -2.39
C GLY A 192 34.44 4.91 -3.20
N LEU A 193 35.22 6.00 -3.19
CA LEU A 193 36.54 6.09 -3.81
C LEU A 193 37.66 5.47 -2.95
N LEU A 194 37.43 5.27 -1.65
CA LEU A 194 38.39 4.72 -0.69
C LEU A 194 38.22 3.21 -0.41
N GLY A 195 37.64 2.46 -1.35
CA GLY A 195 37.87 1.01 -1.46
C GLY A 195 37.26 0.11 -0.38
N GLY A 196 36.34 0.61 0.45
CA GLY A 196 35.56 -0.22 1.36
C GLY A 196 34.14 -0.38 0.82
N GLY A 197 33.94 -1.25 -0.18
CA GLY A 197 32.60 -1.58 -0.68
C GLY A 197 31.74 -2.09 0.48
N LEU A 198 30.84 -1.24 0.98
CA LEU A 198 29.91 -1.65 2.02
C LEU A 198 29.00 -2.71 1.42
N PRO A 199 28.76 -3.84 2.12
CA PRO A 199 27.90 -4.88 1.58
C PRO A 199 26.49 -4.33 1.37
N THR A 200 25.83 -4.81 0.31
CA THR A 200 24.40 -4.61 0.11
C THR A 200 23.65 -5.09 1.34
N LEU A 201 22.77 -4.25 1.88
CA LEU A 201 21.97 -4.55 3.05
C LEU A 201 20.55 -4.90 2.60
N SER A 202 20.07 -6.08 2.93
CA SER A 202 18.63 -6.38 2.86
C SER A 202 17.97 -5.83 4.13
N VAL A 203 17.01 -4.93 3.96
CA VAL A 203 16.23 -4.35 5.06
C VAL A 203 14.82 -4.89 5.01
N GLU A 204 14.42 -5.67 6.03
CA GLU A 204 13.03 -6.09 6.22
C GLU A 204 12.28 -5.04 7.04
N TYR A 205 11.33 -4.34 6.42
CA TYR A 205 10.66 -3.20 7.04
C TYR A 205 9.16 -3.45 7.28
N THR A 206 8.72 -4.71 7.26
CA THR A 206 7.30 -5.10 7.36
C THR A 206 6.63 -4.49 8.59
N ASP A 207 7.22 -4.65 9.78
CA ASP A 207 6.65 -4.11 11.02
C ASP A 207 6.48 -2.58 10.97
N GLU A 208 7.43 -1.88 10.37
CA GLU A 208 7.39 -0.42 10.27
C GLU A 208 6.42 0.05 9.20
N ALA A 209 6.34 -0.64 8.05
CA ALA A 209 5.32 -0.39 7.03
C ALA A 209 3.92 -0.59 7.59
N ILE A 210 3.64 -1.74 8.21
CA ILE A 210 2.33 -2.02 8.83
C ILE A 210 1.99 -0.97 9.89
N ARG A 211 2.95 -0.58 10.74
CA ARG A 211 2.73 0.46 11.75
C ARG A 211 2.37 1.81 11.12
N ALA A 212 3.12 2.24 10.11
CA ALA A 212 2.90 3.52 9.45
C ALA A 212 1.57 3.52 8.68
N MET A 213 1.32 2.47 7.92
CA MET A 213 0.09 2.26 7.15
C MET A 213 -1.14 2.17 8.06
N SER A 214 -1.08 1.50 9.21
CA SER A 214 -2.20 1.48 10.17
C SER A 214 -2.54 2.86 10.73
N ARG A 215 -1.56 3.76 10.87
CA ARG A 215 -1.84 5.15 11.29
C ARG A 215 -2.45 5.96 10.18
N ALA A 216 -1.92 5.80 8.97
CA ALA A 216 -2.50 6.44 7.78
C ALA A 216 -3.94 6.00 7.55
N GLU A 217 -4.23 4.71 7.69
CA GLU A 217 -5.59 4.18 7.59
C GLU A 217 -6.55 4.86 8.58
N GLN A 218 -6.14 5.01 9.85
CA GLN A 218 -6.97 5.68 10.87
C GLN A 218 -7.23 7.15 10.54
N GLU A 219 -6.21 7.87 10.09
CA GLU A 219 -6.32 9.29 9.75
C GLU A 219 -7.16 9.48 8.48
N VAL A 220 -6.88 8.73 7.41
CA VAL A 220 -7.65 8.83 6.16
C VAL A 220 -9.10 8.41 6.36
N ILE A 221 -9.40 7.38 7.16
CA ILE A 221 -10.79 7.03 7.52
C ILE A 221 -11.46 8.19 8.25
N ALA A 222 -10.79 8.80 9.23
CA ALA A 222 -11.34 9.93 9.95
C ALA A 222 -11.60 11.13 9.02
N ASP A 223 -10.74 11.36 8.04
CA ASP A 223 -10.84 12.46 7.08
C ASP A 223 -11.97 12.22 6.08
N ALA A 224 -12.08 10.99 5.55
CA ALA A 224 -13.17 10.57 4.68
C ALA A 224 -14.53 10.68 5.39
N LYS A 225 -14.62 10.30 6.67
CA LYS A 225 -15.86 10.50 7.45
C LYS A 225 -16.23 11.98 7.61
N ARG A 226 -15.24 12.86 7.84
CA ARG A 226 -15.48 14.33 7.87
C ARG A 226 -15.87 14.88 6.51
N GLU A 227 -15.44 14.29 5.40
CA GLU A 227 -15.91 14.67 4.07
C GLU A 227 -17.34 14.18 3.83
N ILE A 228 -17.68 12.95 4.22
CA ILE A 228 -19.06 12.44 4.18
C ILE A 228 -20.00 13.37 4.96
N ASP A 229 -19.64 13.77 6.18
CA ASP A 229 -20.42 14.72 7.01
C ASP A 229 -20.64 16.08 6.36
N ARG A 230 -19.75 16.50 5.46
CA ARG A 230 -19.88 17.78 4.75
C ARG A 230 -20.72 17.66 3.49
N ARG A 231 -20.85 16.46 2.92
CA ARG A 231 -21.46 16.21 1.60
C ARG A 231 -22.87 15.64 1.68
N PHE A 232 -23.17 14.85 2.71
CA PHE A 232 -24.48 14.24 2.98
C PHE A 232 -25.30 15.06 3.98
#